data_AF-A0A7S2MM46-F1
#
_entry.id   AF-A0A7S2MM46-F1
#
_cell.length_a   1.000
_cell.length_b   1.000
_cell.length_c   1.000
_cell.angle_alpha   90.00
_cell.angle_beta   90.00
_cell.angle_gamma   90.00
#
_symmetry.space_group_name_H-M   'P 1'
#
loop_
_entity.id
_entity.type
_entity.pdbx_description
1 polymer ?
#
loop_
_entity_poly.entity_id
_entity_poly.type
_entity_poly.pdbx_seq_one_letter_code
_entity_poly.pdbx_strand_id
1 'polypeptide(L)'
;GLSAESTDAEVQHYLKEENVCPEPCDLMEAKNVSTKLSGCHSALPGESCFGDIVLAKEHFIKKHPEWYPGLTNSSSRDEFQAFLHGQHHVDADAAKKACPMPCNQQAVDYMELQAACRTAKASDACYESIVWGATEGIAKHPEWYKGLRSNSTFE
;
A
#
# COMPACT_ATOMS: atom_id res chain seq x y z
N GLY A 1 -19.02 -2.52 15.61
CA GLY A 1 -19.66 -1.25 15.22
C GLY A 1 -18.88 -0.15 15.83
N LEU A 2 -18.67 0.94 15.11
CA LEU A 2 -17.75 1.98 15.58
C LEU A 2 -18.26 2.64 16.87
N SER A 3 -17.33 2.96 17.76
CA SER A 3 -17.60 3.64 19.03
C SER A 3 -16.47 4.63 19.35
N ALA A 4 -16.60 5.39 20.44
CA ALA A 4 -15.53 6.27 20.91
C ALA A 4 -14.21 5.51 21.23
N GLU A 5 -14.29 4.20 21.42
CA GLU A 5 -13.13 3.32 21.64
C GLU A 5 -12.59 2.71 20.34
N SER A 6 -13.19 3.02 19.18
CA SER A 6 -12.75 2.46 17.92
C SER A 6 -11.42 3.03 17.48
N THR A 7 -10.61 2.16 16.89
CA THR A 7 -9.29 2.55 16.36
C THR A 7 -9.44 3.27 15.02
N ASP A 8 -8.43 4.07 14.66
CA ASP A 8 -8.38 4.74 13.35
C ASP A 8 -8.48 3.75 12.18
N ALA A 9 -7.92 2.54 12.33
CA ALA A 9 -8.02 1.48 11.33
C ALA A 9 -9.47 0.95 11.18
N GLU A 10 -10.21 0.79 12.27
CA GLU A 10 -11.63 0.41 12.20
C GLU A 10 -12.48 1.49 11.53
N VAL A 11 -12.22 2.76 11.87
CA VAL A 11 -12.89 3.92 11.25
C VAL A 11 -12.55 3.98 9.76
N GLN A 12 -11.30 3.74 9.39
CA GLN A 12 -10.86 3.69 8.00
C GLN A 12 -11.55 2.57 7.21
N HIS A 13 -11.64 1.36 7.78
CA HIS A 13 -12.33 0.23 7.16
C HIS A 13 -13.82 0.54 6.91
N TYR A 14 -14.47 1.20 7.86
CA TYR A 14 -15.85 1.67 7.68
C TYR A 14 -15.97 2.68 6.53
N LEU A 15 -15.08 3.67 6.48
CA LEU A 15 -15.06 4.68 5.41
C LEU A 15 -14.72 4.07 4.04
N LYS A 16 -14.05 2.92 4.00
CA LYS A 16 -13.83 2.18 2.77
C LYS A 16 -15.12 1.60 2.19
N GLU A 17 -16.06 1.13 3.00
CA GLU A 17 -17.36 0.64 2.51
C GLU A 17 -18.17 1.76 1.81
N GLU A 18 -17.93 3.01 2.21
CA GLU A 18 -18.48 4.21 1.59
C GLU A 18 -17.61 4.75 0.43
N ASN A 19 -16.57 4.03 0.01
CA ASN A 19 -15.59 4.43 -1.01
C ASN A 19 -14.85 5.75 -0.72
N VAL A 20 -14.77 6.17 0.55
CA VAL A 20 -14.04 7.38 0.96
C VAL A 20 -12.57 7.09 1.20
N CYS A 21 -12.26 5.88 1.69
CA CYS A 21 -10.93 5.47 2.08
C CYS A 21 -10.52 4.13 1.43
N PRO A 22 -9.22 3.88 1.22
CA PRO A 22 -8.72 2.54 0.92
C PRO A 22 -8.79 1.63 2.16
N GLU A 23 -8.69 0.32 1.94
CA GLU A 23 -8.59 -0.66 3.03
C GLU A 23 -7.34 -0.38 3.88
N PRO A 24 -7.43 -0.36 5.23
CA PRO A 24 -6.26 -0.19 6.09
C PRO A 24 -5.37 -1.44 6.04
N CYS A 25 -4.05 -1.25 6.02
CA CYS A 25 -3.12 -2.37 5.87
C CYS A 25 -3.02 -3.25 7.11
N ASP A 26 -3.24 -2.69 8.29
CA ASP A 26 -3.09 -3.38 9.58
C ASP A 26 -4.11 -4.54 9.74
N LEU A 27 -5.23 -4.49 9.00
CA LEU A 27 -6.23 -5.57 8.96
C LEU A 27 -5.88 -6.69 7.97
N MET A 28 -4.91 -6.46 7.08
CA MET A 28 -4.48 -7.40 6.04
C MET A 28 -3.26 -8.23 6.44
N GLU A 29 -2.56 -7.90 7.53
CA GLU A 29 -1.33 -8.57 8.00
C GLU A 29 -1.51 -10.04 8.43
N ALA A 30 -2.73 -10.58 8.39
CA ALA A 30 -3.04 -11.93 8.87
C ALA A 30 -2.88 -13.07 7.85
N LYS A 31 -2.30 -12.84 6.66
CA LYS A 31 -2.02 -13.92 5.70
C LYS A 31 -0.56 -13.95 5.29
N ASN A 32 0.27 -14.44 6.20
CA ASN A 32 1.65 -14.84 5.91
C ASN A 32 1.63 -16.17 5.12
N VAL A 33 1.23 -16.10 3.85
CA VAL A 33 1.32 -17.24 2.93
C VAL A 33 2.75 -17.29 2.43
N SER A 34 3.58 -18.08 3.10
CA SER A 34 4.95 -18.40 2.67
C SER A 34 4.89 -19.22 1.37
N THR A 35 4.66 -18.53 0.25
CA THR A 35 4.82 -19.09 -1.09
C THR A 35 6.25 -18.85 -1.51
N LYS A 36 7.00 -19.94 -1.69
CA LYS A 36 8.37 -19.86 -2.18
C LYS A 36 8.36 -19.24 -3.58
N LEU A 37 8.93 -18.03 -3.73
CA LEU A 37 9.21 -17.41 -5.02
C LEU A 37 9.93 -18.37 -5.96
N SER A 38 9.25 -18.81 -7.02
CA SER A 38 9.83 -19.59 -8.11
C SER A 38 10.04 -18.70 -9.32
N GLY A 39 11.26 -18.64 -9.86
CA GLY A 39 11.56 -17.84 -11.06
C GLY A 39 11.83 -16.35 -10.78
N CYS A 40 12.41 -16.03 -9.61
CA CYS A 40 12.85 -14.68 -9.28
C CYS A 40 14.26 -14.36 -9.82
N HIS A 41 14.56 -13.07 -9.96
CA HIS A 41 15.90 -12.56 -10.24
C HIS A 41 16.03 -11.13 -9.69
N SER A 42 16.84 -10.92 -8.65
CA SER A 42 17.17 -9.56 -8.20
C SER A 42 18.18 -8.92 -9.15
N ALA A 43 17.87 -7.72 -9.64
CA ALA A 43 18.64 -7.07 -10.69
C ALA A 43 20.05 -6.71 -10.20
N LEU A 44 21.05 -6.94 -11.05
CA LEU A 44 22.46 -6.74 -10.76
C LEU A 44 23.08 -5.57 -11.54
N PRO A 45 24.19 -4.96 -11.06
CA PRO A 45 24.86 -3.89 -11.78
C PRO A 45 25.18 -4.28 -13.23
N GLY A 46 24.82 -3.40 -14.18
CA GLY A 46 24.98 -3.65 -15.62
C GLY A 46 23.71 -4.18 -16.31
N GLU A 47 22.71 -4.62 -15.56
CA GLU A 47 21.39 -4.94 -16.11
C GLU A 47 20.55 -3.67 -16.30
N SER A 48 19.66 -3.68 -17.29
CA SER A 48 18.80 -2.51 -17.53
C SER A 48 17.92 -2.19 -16.33
N CYS A 49 17.26 -3.21 -15.77
CA CYS A 49 16.39 -3.01 -14.61
C CYS A 49 17.17 -2.41 -13.42
N PHE A 50 18.44 -2.79 -13.22
CA PHE A 50 19.27 -2.18 -12.19
C PHE A 50 19.47 -0.68 -12.41
N GLY A 51 19.67 -0.24 -13.65
CA GLY A 51 19.74 1.16 -14.02
C GLY A 51 18.45 1.91 -13.71
N ASP A 52 17.31 1.32 -14.08
CA ASP A 52 15.98 1.90 -13.83
C ASP A 52 15.70 2.03 -12.33
N ILE A 53 16.06 1.02 -11.53
CA ILE A 53 15.98 1.05 -10.05
C ILE A 53 16.82 2.18 -9.47
N VAL A 54 18.06 2.36 -9.93
CA VAL A 54 18.96 3.42 -9.44
C VAL A 54 18.39 4.80 -9.77
N LEU A 55 17.94 5.01 -11.00
CA LEU A 55 17.33 6.27 -11.42
C LEU A 55 16.07 6.60 -10.61
N ALA A 56 15.20 5.61 -10.40
CA ALA A 56 14.01 5.75 -9.59
C ALA A 56 14.35 6.14 -8.14
N LYS A 57 15.24 5.38 -7.50
CA LYS A 57 15.60 5.58 -6.09
C LYS A 57 16.40 6.86 -5.82
N GLU A 58 17.33 7.21 -6.69
CA GLU A 58 18.27 8.30 -6.40
C GLU A 58 17.81 9.66 -6.93
N HIS A 59 16.99 9.67 -7.98
CA HIS A 59 16.60 10.90 -8.67
C HIS A 59 15.09 11.09 -8.71
N PHE A 60 14.33 10.16 -9.29
CA PHE A 60 12.92 10.41 -9.57
C PHE A 60 12.07 10.45 -8.32
N ILE A 61 12.27 9.56 -7.34
CA ILE A 61 11.46 9.58 -6.12
C ILE A 61 11.65 10.84 -5.26
N LYS A 62 12.80 11.52 -5.39
CA LYS A 62 13.05 12.80 -4.70
C LYS A 62 12.30 13.96 -5.35
N LYS A 63 12.07 13.89 -6.66
CA LYS A 63 11.41 14.92 -7.45
C LYS A 63 9.89 14.69 -7.53
N HIS A 64 9.51 13.42 -7.64
CA HIS A 64 8.15 12.94 -7.88
C HIS A 64 7.84 11.73 -6.97
N PRO A 65 7.75 11.92 -5.64
CA PRO A 65 7.37 10.84 -4.73
C PRO A 65 5.99 10.25 -5.05
N GLU A 66 5.10 11.03 -5.65
CA GLU A 66 3.76 10.61 -6.08
C GLU A 66 3.76 9.52 -7.15
N TRP A 67 4.85 9.37 -7.92
CA TRP A 67 4.98 8.29 -8.92
C TRP A 67 5.31 6.93 -8.30
N TYR A 68 5.67 6.92 -7.02
CA TYR A 68 6.13 5.72 -6.31
C TYR A 68 5.32 5.51 -5.03
N PRO A 69 3.98 5.34 -5.12
CA PRO A 69 3.14 5.11 -3.95
C PRO A 69 3.64 3.89 -3.16
N GLY A 70 3.75 4.04 -1.85
CA GLY A 70 4.27 2.99 -0.96
C GLY A 70 5.80 2.93 -0.89
N LEU A 71 6.53 3.69 -1.70
CA LEU A 71 7.99 3.77 -1.64
C LEU A 71 8.47 5.12 -1.10
N THR A 72 9.70 5.11 -0.62
CA THR A 72 10.42 6.29 -0.11
C THR A 72 11.86 6.28 -0.60
N ASN A 73 12.59 7.37 -0.41
CA ASN A 73 14.02 7.41 -0.77
C ASN A 73 14.87 6.36 0.00
N SER A 74 14.39 5.91 1.16
CA SER A 74 15.03 4.89 2.00
C SER A 74 14.65 3.47 1.59
N SER A 75 13.60 3.28 0.79
CA SER A 75 13.14 1.96 0.32
C SER A 75 14.24 1.16 -0.37
N SER A 76 14.24 -0.15 -0.20
CA SER A 76 15.29 -1.03 -0.71
C SER A 76 15.24 -1.16 -2.23
N ARG A 77 16.36 -1.59 -2.84
CA ARG A 77 16.41 -1.81 -4.29
C ARG A 77 15.43 -2.89 -4.75
N ASP A 78 15.23 -3.93 -3.94
CA ASP A 78 14.24 -4.98 -4.23
C ASP A 78 12.81 -4.45 -4.15
N GLU A 79 12.50 -3.51 -3.25
CA GLU A 79 11.18 -2.85 -3.19
C GLU A 79 10.92 -2.01 -4.45
N PHE A 80 11.91 -1.24 -4.89
CA PHE A 80 11.84 -0.54 -6.18
C PHE A 80 11.70 -1.51 -7.36
N GLN A 81 12.40 -2.64 -7.32
CA GLN A 81 12.30 -3.65 -8.35
C GLN A 81 10.92 -4.31 -8.39
N ALA A 82 10.35 -4.67 -7.24
CA ALA A 82 9.02 -5.24 -7.13
C ALA A 82 7.96 -4.27 -7.64
N PHE A 83 8.10 -2.98 -7.30
CA PHE A 83 7.24 -1.92 -7.83
C PHE A 83 7.33 -1.79 -9.36
N LEU A 84 8.54 -1.73 -9.91
CA LEU A 84 8.75 -1.63 -11.36
C LEU A 84 8.35 -2.92 -12.12
N HIS A 85 8.45 -4.09 -11.49
CA HIS A 85 7.93 -5.35 -12.04
C HIS A 85 6.40 -5.30 -12.20
N GLY A 86 5.69 -4.69 -11.24
CA GLY A 86 4.24 -4.49 -11.29
C GLY A 86 3.78 -3.39 -12.25
N GLN A 87 4.68 -2.54 -12.76
CA GLN A 87 4.34 -1.51 -13.73
C GLN A 87 4.33 -2.08 -15.16
N HIS A 88 3.14 -2.17 -15.75
CA HIS A 88 3.01 -2.32 -17.19
C HIS A 88 3.35 -0.99 -17.87
N HIS A 89 4.57 -0.84 -18.37
CA HIS A 89 4.85 0.25 -19.31
C HIS A 89 4.01 0.03 -20.59
N VAL A 90 3.14 0.99 -20.89
CA VAL A 90 2.10 0.94 -21.95
C VAL A 90 2.66 1.25 -23.35
N ASP A 91 3.98 1.25 -23.53
CA ASP A 91 4.58 1.54 -24.83
C ASP A 91 4.77 0.25 -25.63
N ALA A 92 3.83 0.00 -26.54
CA ALA A 92 3.83 -1.18 -27.42
C ALA A 92 5.07 -1.29 -28.33
N ASP A 93 5.81 -0.19 -28.51
CA ASP A 93 7.07 -0.14 -29.27
C ASP A 93 8.33 -0.43 -28.41
N ALA A 94 8.20 -0.48 -27.08
CA ALA A 94 9.28 -0.87 -26.16
C ALA A 94 9.12 -2.34 -25.76
N ALA A 95 9.37 -3.26 -26.71
CA ALA A 95 9.28 -4.71 -26.49
C ALA A 95 10.19 -5.29 -25.38
N LYS A 96 10.90 -4.46 -24.60
CA LYS A 96 11.69 -4.85 -23.43
C LYS A 96 11.76 -3.71 -22.43
N LYS A 97 11.21 -3.95 -21.22
CA LYS A 97 11.89 -3.86 -19.90
C LYS A 97 10.85 -3.76 -18.78
N ALA A 98 10.08 -4.83 -18.56
CA ALA A 98 9.60 -5.06 -17.20
C ALA A 98 10.81 -5.52 -16.38
N CYS A 99 11.00 -4.95 -15.20
CA CYS A 99 11.92 -5.51 -14.22
C CYS A 99 11.47 -6.94 -13.88
N PRO A 100 12.37 -7.93 -13.78
CA PRO A 100 11.97 -9.25 -13.28
C PRO A 100 11.52 -9.15 -11.82
N MET A 101 10.75 -10.13 -11.37
CA MET A 101 10.37 -10.24 -9.97
C MET A 101 11.63 -10.41 -9.11
N PRO A 102 11.84 -9.60 -8.06
CA PRO A 102 13.01 -9.72 -7.19
C PRO A 102 12.95 -11.01 -6.37
N CYS A 103 14.11 -11.50 -5.91
CA CYS A 103 14.19 -12.70 -5.07
C CYS A 103 13.91 -12.43 -3.58
N ASN A 104 13.72 -11.17 -3.21
CA ASN A 104 13.39 -10.79 -1.85
C ASN A 104 11.88 -10.88 -1.63
N GLN A 105 11.44 -11.95 -0.97
CA GLN A 105 10.02 -12.19 -0.65
C GLN A 105 9.40 -11.02 0.11
N GLN A 106 10.11 -10.47 1.10
CA GLN A 106 9.60 -9.37 1.90
C GLN A 106 9.29 -8.14 1.04
N ALA A 107 10.11 -7.86 0.02
CA ALA A 107 9.87 -6.76 -0.90
C ALA A 107 8.68 -7.02 -1.83
N VAL A 108 8.48 -8.27 -2.26
CA VAL A 108 7.32 -8.68 -3.05
C VAL A 108 6.04 -8.55 -2.23
N ASP A 109 6.02 -9.14 -1.04
CA ASP A 109 4.88 -9.10 -0.13
C ASP A 109 4.53 -7.66 0.27
N TYR A 110 5.54 -6.84 0.55
CA TYR A 110 5.34 -5.44 0.87
C TYR A 110 4.70 -4.66 -0.30
N MET A 111 5.19 -4.86 -1.53
CA MET A 111 4.61 -4.17 -2.69
C MET A 111 3.22 -4.69 -3.06
N GLU A 112 2.95 -5.99 -2.91
CA GLU A 112 1.61 -6.55 -3.10
C GLU A 112 0.63 -5.99 -2.05
N LEU A 113 1.06 -5.91 -0.80
CA LEU A 113 0.28 -5.29 0.28
C LEU A 113 -0.01 -3.81 -0.03
N GLN A 114 0.99 -3.02 -0.41
CA GLN A 114 0.79 -1.61 -0.77
C GLN A 114 -0.11 -1.40 -2.01
N ALA A 115 -0.22 -2.39 -2.89
CA ALA A 115 -1.14 -2.37 -4.02
C ALA A 115 -2.59 -2.71 -3.59
N ALA A 116 -2.77 -3.51 -2.53
CA ALA A 116 -4.07 -3.95 -2.04
C ALA A 116 -4.68 -3.03 -0.96
N CYS A 117 -3.85 -2.41 -0.13
CA CYS A 117 -4.27 -1.60 1.01
C CYS A 117 -3.45 -0.31 1.11
N ARG A 118 -3.94 0.64 1.90
CA ARG A 118 -3.15 1.82 2.31
C ARG A 118 -3.66 2.36 3.63
N THR A 119 -2.82 2.37 4.66
CA THR A 119 -3.14 3.07 5.92
C THR A 119 -3.03 4.59 5.70
N ALA A 120 -4.09 5.31 6.06
CA ALA A 120 -4.15 6.77 5.90
C ALA A 120 -3.16 7.46 6.84
N LYS A 121 -2.40 8.41 6.31
CA LYS A 121 -1.45 9.23 7.07
C LYS A 121 -2.02 10.60 7.34
N ALA A 122 -1.49 11.31 8.34
CA ALA A 122 -1.97 12.64 8.75
C ALA A 122 -2.06 13.68 7.61
N SER A 123 -1.34 13.47 6.51
CA SER A 123 -1.36 14.29 5.31
C SER A 123 -2.48 13.96 4.31
N ASP A 124 -3.25 12.90 4.53
CA ASP A 124 -4.17 12.35 3.54
C ASP A 124 -5.61 12.84 3.78
N ALA A 125 -6.35 13.11 2.71
CA ALA A 125 -7.77 13.48 2.81
C ALA A 125 -8.62 12.38 3.50
N CYS A 126 -8.23 11.11 3.32
CA CYS A 126 -8.84 10.00 4.06
C CYS A 126 -8.59 10.13 5.58
N TYR A 127 -7.41 10.61 6.00
CA TYR A 127 -7.12 10.80 7.43
C TYR A 127 -7.96 11.91 8.05
N GLU A 128 -8.20 13.02 7.34
CA GLU A 128 -9.15 14.04 7.82
C GLU A 128 -10.55 13.47 8.02
N SER A 129 -10.98 12.57 7.13
CA SER A 129 -12.27 11.88 7.23
C SER A 129 -12.31 10.91 8.42
N ILE A 130 -11.20 10.21 8.69
CA ILE A 130 -11.05 9.35 9.89
C ILE A 130 -11.16 10.19 11.15
N VAL A 131 -10.38 11.28 11.26
CA VAL A 131 -10.40 12.17 12.44
C VAL A 131 -11.80 12.73 12.66
N TRP A 132 -12.46 13.20 11.61
CA TRP A 132 -13.82 13.71 11.71
C TRP A 132 -14.81 12.62 12.15
N GLY A 133 -14.74 11.43 11.56
CA GLY A 133 -15.60 10.30 11.92
C GLY A 133 -15.41 9.87 13.38
N ALA A 134 -14.15 9.79 13.84
CA ALA A 134 -13.78 9.38 15.19
C ALA A 134 -14.15 10.41 16.27
N THR A 135 -14.26 11.70 15.91
CA THR A 135 -14.54 12.79 16.85
C THR A 135 -15.97 13.33 16.70
N GLU A 136 -16.17 14.17 15.70
CA GLU A 136 -17.41 14.92 15.47
C GLU A 136 -18.54 14.02 14.97
N GLY A 137 -18.25 13.07 14.08
CA GLY A 137 -19.22 12.15 13.50
C GLY A 137 -19.91 11.29 14.56
N ILE A 138 -19.11 10.61 15.39
CA ILE A 138 -19.61 9.79 16.51
C ILE A 138 -20.39 10.62 17.54
N ALA A 139 -19.96 11.84 17.83
CA ALA A 139 -20.65 12.71 18.78
C ALA A 139 -21.99 13.25 18.25
N LYS A 140 -22.05 13.60 16.96
CA LYS A 140 -23.23 14.22 16.33
C LYS A 140 -24.26 13.21 15.82
N HIS A 141 -23.80 12.06 15.36
CA HIS A 141 -24.65 11.04 14.73
C HIS A 141 -24.40 9.63 15.30
N PRO A 142 -24.51 9.42 16.63
CA PRO A 142 -24.27 8.11 17.25
C PRO A 142 -25.18 7.00 16.69
N GLU A 143 -26.31 7.36 16.07
CA GLU A 143 -27.24 6.46 15.39
C GLU A 143 -26.70 5.83 14.10
N TRP A 144 -25.80 6.50 13.36
CA TRP A 144 -25.17 5.93 12.16
C TRP A 144 -24.29 4.72 12.48
N TYR A 145 -23.90 4.59 13.74
CA TYR A 145 -22.99 3.58 14.23
C TYR A 145 -23.69 2.47 15.03
N LYS A 146 -25.01 2.60 15.29
CA LYS A 146 -25.81 1.56 15.95
C LYS A 146 -26.13 0.41 14.98
N GLY A 147 -25.58 -0.78 15.25
CA GLY A 147 -25.97 -2.03 14.59
C GLY A 147 -24.96 -2.60 13.60
N LEU A 148 -23.83 -1.95 13.37
CA LEU A 148 -22.73 -2.54 12.62
C LEU A 148 -22.07 -3.61 13.49
N ARG A 149 -22.48 -4.87 13.36
CA ARG A 149 -21.81 -5.95 14.09
C ARG A 149 -20.37 -6.04 13.58
N SER A 150 -19.45 -6.19 14.53
CA SER A 150 -18.05 -6.53 14.32
C SER A 150 -17.98 -7.87 13.61
N ASN A 151 -18.04 -7.90 12.28
CA ASN A 151 -17.73 -9.13 11.55
C ASN A 151 -16.22 -9.33 11.40
N SER A 152 -15.41 -8.30 11.69
CA SER A 152 -13.99 -8.48 11.97
C SER A 152 -13.82 -9.00 13.39
N THR A 153 -14.16 -10.26 13.63
CA THR A 153 -13.43 -11.04 14.64
C THR A 153 -12.01 -11.17 14.14
N PHE A 154 -11.15 -10.25 14.57
CA PHE A 154 -9.73 -10.50 14.70
C PHE A 154 -9.47 -10.66 16.20
N GLU A 155 -9.26 -11.92 16.62
CA GLU A 155 -8.50 -12.20 17.83
C GLU A 155 -7.03 -11.79 17.63
#